data_AF-A0A359H4D9-F1
#
_entry.id   AF-A0A359H4D9-F1
#
_cell.length_a   1.000
_cell.length_b   1.000
_cell.length_c   1.000
_cell.angle_alpha   90.00
_cell.angle_beta   90.00
_cell.angle_gamma   90.00
#
_symmetry.space_group_name_H-M   'P 1'
#
loop_
_entity.id
_entity.type
_entity.pdbx_description
1 polymer ?
#
loop_
_entity_poly.entity_id
_entity_poly.type
_entity_poly.pdbx_seq_one_letter_code
_entity_poly.pdbx_strand_id
1 'polypeptide(L)' 'MRFNNNRRYNSFVGYFKEKYGNRLQKIVIDAGFTCPNRDGTAGLGGCTYCD' A
#
# COMPACT_ATOMS: atom_id res chain seq x y z
N MET A 1 -14.06 -1.88 19.66
CA MET A 1 -12.67 -1.42 19.44
C MET A 1 -12.67 0.06 19.09
N ARG A 2 -11.85 0.87 19.75
CA ARG A 2 -11.59 2.28 19.39
C ARG A 2 -10.10 2.40 19.09
N PHE A 3 -9.78 2.98 17.93
CA PHE A 3 -8.40 3.21 17.51
C PHE A 3 -7.99 4.65 17.84
N ASN A 4 -6.73 4.99 17.61
CA ASN A 4 -6.15 6.30 17.94
C ASN A 4 -7.06 7.48 17.51
N ASN A 5 -7.15 8.52 18.36
CA ASN A 5 -8.11 9.63 18.27
C ASN A 5 -9.60 9.22 18.29
N ASN A 6 -9.97 8.15 19.01
CA ASN A 6 -11.34 7.63 19.14
C ASN A 6 -12.02 7.31 17.78
N ARG A 7 -11.20 6.93 16.79
CA ARG A 7 -11.69 6.59 15.45
C ARG A 7 -12.31 5.19 15.45
N ARG A 8 -13.34 5.02 14.60
CA ARG A 8 -14.02 3.72 14.40
C ARG A 8 -13.21 2.74 13.55
N TYR A 9 -12.19 3.22 12.84
CA TYR A 9 -11.31 2.42 12.00
C TYR A 9 -9.85 2.68 12.34
N ASN A 10 -9.01 1.69 12.08
CA ASN A 10 -7.58 1.83 12.23
C ASN A 10 -7.00 2.52 10.98
N SER A 11 -6.76 3.82 11.05
CA SER A 11 -6.16 4.53 9.92
C SER A 11 -4.75 3.99 9.66
N PHE A 12 -4.39 3.76 8.39
CA PHE A 12 -3.06 3.32 7.97
C PHE A 12 -1.95 4.12 8.67
N VAL A 13 -2.03 5.46 8.61
CA VAL A 13 -1.06 6.35 9.27
C VAL A 13 -0.99 6.11 10.78
N GLY A 14 -2.13 5.94 11.45
CA GLY A 14 -2.20 5.69 12.89
C GLY A 14 -1.56 4.37 13.29
N TYR A 15 -1.89 3.28 12.58
CA TYR A 15 -1.32 1.95 12.79
C TYR A 15 0.22 1.98 12.67
N PHE A 16 0.72 2.56 11.58
CA PHE A 16 2.16 2.61 11.33
C PHE A 16 2.90 3.54 12.30
N LYS A 17 2.27 4.64 12.73
CA LYS A 17 2.85 5.52 13.77
C LYS A 17 2.94 4.80 15.12
N GLU A 18 1.93 4.01 15.49
CA GLU A 18 1.94 3.21 16.72
C GLU A 18 3.01 2.12 16.66
N LYS A 19 3.14 1.43 15.52
CA LYS A 19 4.08 0.32 15.35
C LYS A 19 5.55 0.75 15.25
N TYR A 20 5.85 1.89 14.62
CA TYR A 20 7.22 2.31 14.31
C TYR A 20 7.63 3.64 14.96
N GLY A 21 6.77 4.22 15.80
CA GLY A 21 7.01 5.49 16.49
C GLY A 21 7.00 6.74 15.61
N ASN A 22 6.90 6.58 14.28
CA ASN A 22 7.04 7.66 13.31
C ASN A 22 6.03 7.53 12.16
N ARG A 23 5.75 8.64 11.48
CA ARG A 23 4.88 8.63 10.29
C ARG A 23 5.59 7.95 9.13
N LEU A 24 5.02 6.86 8.64
CA LEU A 24 5.43 6.22 7.39
C LEU A 24 4.66 6.79 6.19
N GLN A 25 5.31 6.79 5.02
CA GLN A 25 4.74 7.22 3.75
C GLN A 25 4.91 6.10 2.71
N LYS A 26 3.84 5.82 1.94
CA LYS A 26 3.93 4.98 0.74
C LYS A 26 4.61 5.84 -0.33
N ILE A 27 5.74 5.40 -0.86
CA ILE A 27 6.44 6.04 -1.97
C ILE A 27 6.20 5.17 -3.20
N VAL A 28 5.78 5.79 -4.29
CA VAL A 28 5.71 5.11 -5.59
C VAL A 28 7.11 5.07 -6.16
N ILE A 29 7.59 3.88 -6.51
CA ILE A 29 8.89 3.69 -7.15
C ILE A 29 8.63 3.29 -8.60
N ASP A 30 9.20 4.05 -9.53
CA ASP A 30 9.37 3.61 -10.92
C ASP A 30 10.77 3.00 -11.05
N ALA A 31 10.82 1.70 -11.28
CA ALA A 31 12.05 0.95 -11.47
C ALA A 31 12.24 0.51 -12.94
N GLY A 32 11.45 1.07 -13.88
CA GLY A 32 11.50 0.70 -15.30
C GLY A 32 10.91 -0.68 -15.61
N PHE A 33 10.18 -1.29 -14.68
CA PHE A 33 9.49 -2.56 -14.94
C PHE A 33 8.24 -2.32 -15.79
N THR A 34 8.03 -3.16 -16.81
CA THR A 34 6.73 -3.22 -17.51
C THR A 34 5.76 -4.08 -16.70
N CYS A 35 4.47 -3.75 -16.76
CA CYS A 35 3.46 -4.57 -16.10
C CYS A 35 3.28 -5.88 -16.88
N PRO A 36 3.57 -7.05 -16.26
CA PRO A 36 3.52 -8.34 -16.97
C PRO A 36 2.10 -8.71 -17.44
N ASN A 37 1.09 -8.09 -16.80
CA ASN A 37 -0.32 -8.33 -17.03
C ASN A 37 -1.01 -7.20 -17.82
N ARG A 38 -0.35 -6.05 -18.08
CA ARG A 38 -0.95 -4.93 -18.84
C ARG A 38 -0.91 -5.20 -20.34
N ASP A 39 0.22 -5.70 -20.82
CA ASP A 39 0.40 -6.14 -22.20
C ASP A 39 0.15 -7.65 -22.37
N GLY A 40 0.06 -8.40 -21.27
CA GLY A 40 -0.21 -9.84 -21.28
C GLY A 40 0.97 -10.69 -21.76
N THR A 41 2.16 -10.13 -21.88
CA THR A 41 3.34 -10.83 -22.43
C THR A 41 4.03 -11.75 -21.42
N ALA A 42 3.87 -11.48 -20.12
CA ALA A 42 4.53 -12.23 -19.04
C ALA A 42 3.55 -12.84 -18.02
N GLY A 43 2.25 -12.52 -18.09
CA GLY A 43 1.24 -13.11 -17.21
C GLY A 43 -0.20 -12.75 -17.58
N LEU A 44 -1.15 -13.43 -16.94
CA LEU A 44 -2.59 -13.17 -17.03
C LEU A 44 -3.21 -13.13 -15.62
N GLY A 45 -4.23 -12.30 -15.42
CA GLY A 45 -4.85 -12.06 -14.11
C GLY A 45 -4.14 -10.92 -13.37
N GLY A 46 -4.87 -9.86 -13.04
CA GLY A 46 -4.32 -8.56 -12.61
C GLY A 46 -3.25 -8.62 -11.50
N CYS A 47 -2.37 -7.61 -11.47
CA CYS A 47 -1.32 -7.52 -10.47
C CYS A 47 -1.84 -6.99 -9.13
N THR A 48 -1.33 -7.51 -8.01
CA THR A 48 -1.55 -6.94 -6.66
C THR A 48 -0.91 -5.56 -6.45
N TYR A 49 -0.07 -5.13 -7.40
CA TYR A 49 0.57 -3.80 -7.44
C TYR A 49 -0.08 -2.85 -8.45
N CYS A 50 -1.07 -3.31 -9.22
CA CYS A 50 -1.95 -2.38 -9.94
C CYS A 50 -2.94 -1.81 -8.91
N ASP A 51 -2.78 -0.52 -8.59
CA ASP A 51 -3.78 0.24 -7.82
C ASP A 51 -5.08 0.39 -8.65
#